data_AF-A0A965LC08-F1
#
_entry.id   AF-A0A965LC08-F1
#
_cell.length_a   1.000
_cell.length_b   1.000
_cell.length_c   1.000
_cell.angle_alpha   90.00
_cell.angle_beta   90.00
_cell.angle_gamma   90.00
#
_symmetry.space_group_name_H-M   'P 1'
#
loop_
_entity.id
_entity.type
_entity.pdbx_description
1 polymer ?
#
loop_
_entity_poly.entity_id
_entity_poly.type
_entity_poly.pdbx_seq_one_letter_code
_entity_poly.pdbx_strand_id
1 'polypeptide(L)'
;MLKKWTEYLNWAKDLYGDILEGNKTAQRAIVYGYAQETLKLAMITKNASAMNGAVANMIKILGLDQPESEAPDWTNVQPPTVVLGLPEETQKGLLKLVNAGVVDLTGAEMRVKDAEFIDITPADQG
;
A
#
# COMPACT_ATOMS: atom_id res chain seq x y z
N MET A 1 30.15 8.79 21.91
CA MET A 1 28.74 8.37 22.03
C MET A 1 27.80 8.98 20.97
N LEU A 2 28.10 10.14 20.38
CA LEU A 2 27.25 10.81 19.37
C LEU A 2 27.23 10.16 17.96
N LYS A 3 28.23 9.35 17.59
CA LYS A 3 28.32 8.75 16.23
C LYS A 3 27.16 7.81 15.86
N LYS A 4 26.65 7.03 16.82
CA LYS A 4 25.55 6.07 16.58
C LYS A 4 24.22 6.75 16.25
N TRP A 5 23.98 7.95 16.80
CA TRP A 5 22.75 8.70 16.60
C TRP A 5 22.57 9.16 15.15
N THR A 6 23.64 9.72 14.58
CA THR A 6 23.66 10.17 13.19
C THR A 6 23.47 9.02 12.21
N GLU A 7 23.98 7.83 12.53
CA GLU A 7 23.83 6.64 11.68
C GLU A 7 22.37 6.17 11.61
N TYR A 8 21.66 6.14 12.74
CA TYR A 8 20.24 5.77 12.78
C TYR A 8 19.34 6.81 12.11
N LEU A 9 19.63 8.10 12.29
CA LEU A 9 18.91 9.17 11.61
C LEU A 9 19.13 9.12 10.09
N ASN A 10 20.34 8.86 9.63
CA ASN A 10 20.64 8.75 8.21
C ASN A 10 19.96 7.52 7.60
N TRP A 11 20.04 6.36 8.25
CA TRP A 11 19.32 5.16 7.81
C TRP A 11 17.80 5.37 7.73
N ALA A 12 17.22 6.03 8.74
CA ALA A 12 15.79 6.33 8.74
C ALA A 12 15.42 7.38 7.68
N LYS A 13 16.33 8.31 7.34
CA LYS A 13 16.11 9.31 6.29
C LYS A 13 16.16 8.66 4.91
N ASP A 14 17.10 7.75 4.71
CA ASP A 14 17.24 6.99 3.47
C ASP A 14 16.00 6.11 3.21
N LEU A 15 15.39 5.56 4.26
CA LEU A 15 14.25 4.65 4.13
C LEU A 15 12.89 5.37 4.04
N TYR A 16 12.75 6.56 4.64
CA TYR A 16 11.44 7.21 4.81
C TYR A 16 11.35 8.67 4.34
N GLY A 17 12.43 9.25 3.80
CA GLY A 17 12.46 10.66 3.41
C GLY A 17 12.59 11.61 4.60
N ASP A 18 12.15 12.87 4.44
CA ASP A 18 12.32 13.91 5.47
C ASP A 18 11.48 13.62 6.73
N ILE A 19 12.11 12.93 7.68
CA ILE A 19 11.50 12.33 8.89
C ILE A 19 10.74 13.35 9.76
N LEU A 20 11.07 14.63 9.64
CA LEU A 20 10.51 15.68 10.49
C LEU A 20 9.05 16.01 10.13
N GLU A 21 8.59 15.69 8.92
CA GLU A 21 7.20 15.89 8.50
C GLU A 21 6.43 14.56 8.45
N GLY A 22 5.85 14.18 9.58
CA GLY A 22 4.59 13.42 9.60
C GLY A 22 4.64 11.89 9.48
N ASN A 23 5.80 11.25 9.30
CA ASN A 23 5.81 9.78 9.16
C ASN A 23 5.90 9.06 10.52
N LYS A 24 4.73 8.69 11.10
CA LYS A 24 4.64 7.85 12.31
C LYS A 24 5.48 6.56 12.19
N THR A 25 5.66 6.04 10.98
CA THR A 25 6.49 4.85 10.72
C THR A 25 7.98 5.14 10.90
N ALA A 26 8.46 6.30 10.44
CA ALA A 26 9.85 6.71 10.65
C ALA A 26 10.17 6.92 12.14
N GLN A 27 9.25 7.54 12.88
CA GLN A 27 9.37 7.68 14.33
C GLN A 27 9.37 6.30 15.02
N ARG A 28 8.51 5.37 14.61
CA ARG A 28 8.53 3.98 15.11
C ARG A 28 9.87 3.31 14.85
N ALA A 29 10.46 3.48 13.66
CA ALA A 29 11.75 2.89 13.32
C ALA A 29 12.89 3.42 14.21
N ILE A 30 12.92 4.73 14.48
CA ILE A 30 13.90 5.34 15.38
C ILE A 30 13.74 4.80 16.81
N VAL A 31 12.51 4.81 17.34
CA VAL A 31 12.24 4.34 18.71
C VAL A 31 12.54 2.83 18.83
N TYR A 32 12.27 2.05 17.78
CA TYR A 32 12.62 0.64 17.72
C TYR A 32 14.13 0.41 17.82
N GLY A 33 14.94 1.20 17.08
CA GLY A 33 16.40 1.15 17.19
C GLY A 33 16.90 1.42 18.60
N TYR A 34 16.30 2.40 19.29
CA TYR A 34 16.62 2.68 20.69
C TYR A 34 16.26 1.55 21.65
N ALA A 35 15.09 0.92 21.45
CA ALA A 35 14.69 -0.23 22.27
C ALA A 35 15.67 -1.40 22.09
N GLN A 36 16.16 -1.64 20.87
CA GLN A 36 17.20 -2.64 20.61
C GLN A 36 18.53 -2.33 21.30
N GLU A 37 19.03 -1.10 21.22
CA GLU A 37 20.27 -0.72 21.91
C GLU A 37 20.14 -0.79 23.43
N THR A 38 18.97 -0.42 23.97
CA THR A 38 18.66 -0.55 25.40
C THR A 38 18.65 -2.01 25.84
N LEU A 39 18.06 -2.90 25.02
CA LEU A 39 18.08 -4.34 25.27
C LEU A 39 19.51 -4.88 25.29
N LYS A 40 20.35 -4.51 24.30
CA LYS A 40 21.77 -4.91 24.26
C LYS A 40 22.52 -4.47 25.52
N LEU A 41 22.33 -3.22 25.95
CA LEU A 41 22.95 -2.70 27.17
C LEU A 41 22.45 -3.43 28.43
N ALA A 42 21.14 -3.70 28.49
CA ALA A 42 20.54 -4.45 29.59
C ALA A 42 21.09 -5.87 29.68
N MET A 43 21.30 -6.55 28.54
CA MET A 43 21.93 -7.88 28.47
C MET A 43 23.37 -7.86 28.99
N ILE A 44 24.16 -6.86 28.59
CA ILE A 44 25.55 -6.71 29.05
C ILE A 44 25.60 -6.48 30.57
N THR A 45 24.72 -5.61 31.08
CA THR A 45 24.63 -5.28 32.52
C THR A 45 23.88 -6.34 33.33
N LYS A 46 23.38 -7.41 32.69
CA LYS A 46 22.56 -8.48 33.29
C LYS A 46 21.35 -7.95 34.08
N ASN A 47 20.81 -6.80 33.70
CA ASN A 47 19.66 -6.20 34.36
C ASN A 47 18.35 -6.71 33.74
N ALA A 48 17.74 -7.70 34.38
CA ALA A 48 16.50 -8.32 33.92
C ALA A 48 15.31 -7.33 33.85
N SER A 49 15.25 -6.35 34.76
CA SER A 49 14.19 -5.34 34.75
C SER A 49 14.28 -4.44 33.51
N ALA A 50 15.49 -4.00 33.17
CA ALA A 50 15.74 -3.21 31.97
C ALA A 50 15.50 -4.01 30.68
N MET A 51 15.82 -5.30 30.67
CA MET A 51 15.49 -6.19 29.54
C MET A 51 13.98 -6.29 29.34
N ASN A 52 13.22 -6.54 30.40
CA ASN A 52 11.77 -6.63 30.33
C ASN A 52 11.14 -5.31 29.83
N GLY A 53 11.62 -4.18 30.33
CA GLY A 53 11.16 -2.86 29.86
C GLY A 53 11.45 -2.62 28.37
N ALA A 54 12.63 -3.00 27.89
CA ALA A 54 12.98 -2.89 26.48
C ALA A 54 12.09 -3.77 25.60
N VAL A 55 11.86 -5.03 25.98
CA VAL A 55 10.99 -5.97 25.24
C VAL A 55 9.54 -5.47 25.22
N ALA A 56 9.01 -5.02 26.37
CA ALA A 56 7.65 -4.47 26.44
C ALA A 56 7.46 -3.26 25.53
N ASN A 57 8.47 -2.39 25.44
CA ASN A 57 8.45 -1.25 24.52
C ASN A 57 8.48 -1.72 23.06
N MET A 58 9.27 -2.75 22.73
CA MET A 58 9.30 -3.31 21.36
C MET A 58 7.94 -3.88 20.94
N ILE A 59 7.25 -4.60 21.83
CA ILE A 59 5.90 -5.13 21.61
C ILE A 59 4.93 -4.00 21.23
N LYS A 60 4.95 -2.90 22.01
CA LYS A 60 4.09 -1.72 21.76
C LYS A 60 4.44 -0.99 20.47
N ILE A 61 5.72 -0.83 20.15
CA ILE A 61 6.16 -0.14 18.92
C ILE A 61 5.73 -0.91 17.67
N LEU A 62 5.85 -2.24 17.72
CA LEU A 62 5.44 -3.13 16.64
C LEU A 62 3.92 -3.36 16.59
N GLY A 63 3.18 -2.93 17.62
CA GLY A 63 1.74 -3.12 17.70
C GLY A 63 1.35 -4.59 17.86
N LEU A 64 2.24 -5.43 18.39
CA LEU A 64 1.96 -6.86 18.64
C LEU A 64 0.95 -7.06 19.79
N ASP A 65 0.64 -5.99 20.53
CA ASP A 65 -0.40 -5.94 21.53
C ASP A 65 -1.76 -5.49 20.97
N GLN A 66 -1.82 -5.09 19.69
CA GLN A 66 -3.06 -4.70 19.04
C GLN A 66 -3.77 -5.94 18.48
N PRO A 67 -5.11 -5.99 18.55
CA PRO A 67 -5.87 -7.03 17.87
C PRO A 67 -5.61 -6.92 16.35
N GLU A 68 -5.02 -7.97 15.77
CA GLU A 68 -4.77 -8.04 14.34
C GLU A 68 -6.12 -8.22 13.64
N SER A 69 -6.53 -7.21 12.85
CA SER A 69 -7.71 -7.34 12.00
C SER A 69 -7.31 -8.22 10.81
N GLU A 70 -7.46 -9.53 10.96
CA GLU A 70 -7.11 -10.54 9.93
C GLU A 70 -7.91 -10.36 8.63
N ALA A 71 -8.97 -9.54 8.62
CA ALA A 71 -9.83 -9.33 7.47
C ALA A 71 -9.71 -7.89 6.94
N PRO A 72 -9.50 -7.70 5.62
CA PRO A 72 -9.80 -6.43 4.97
C PRO A 72 -11.24 -6.04 5.30
N ASP A 73 -11.48 -4.74 5.54
CA ASP A 73 -12.83 -4.23 5.70
C ASP A 73 -13.58 -4.34 4.36
N TRP A 74 -14.22 -5.49 4.14
CA TRP A 74 -14.98 -5.82 2.92
C TRP A 74 -16.08 -4.81 2.62
N THR A 75 -16.48 -4.01 3.61
CA THR A 75 -17.46 -2.93 3.47
C THR A 75 -16.92 -1.75 2.65
N ASN A 76 -15.59 -1.56 2.64
CA ASN A 76 -14.89 -0.48 1.92
C ASN A 76 -14.16 -0.95 0.66
N VAL A 77 -14.15 -2.27 0.39
CA VAL A 77 -13.62 -2.82 -0.88
C VAL A 77 -14.70 -2.66 -1.94
N GLN A 78 -14.86 -1.44 -2.48
CA GLN A 78 -15.63 -1.27 -3.70
C GLN A 78 -14.83 -1.88 -4.86
N PRO A 79 -15.39 -2.82 -5.63
CA PRO A 79 -14.73 -3.31 -6.82
C PRO A 79 -14.48 -2.11 -7.74
N PRO A 80 -13.29 -1.97 -8.34
CA PRO A 80 -13.01 -0.87 -9.25
C PRO A 80 -14.06 -0.87 -10.35
N THR A 81 -14.85 0.18 -10.42
CA THR A 81 -15.84 0.39 -11.48
C THR A 81 -15.06 0.66 -12.77
N VAL A 82 -14.80 -0.38 -13.55
CA VAL A 82 -14.22 -0.21 -14.89
C VAL A 82 -15.33 0.32 -15.79
N VAL A 83 -15.33 1.62 -16.04
CA VAL A 83 -16.22 2.25 -17.01
C VAL A 83 -15.69 1.91 -18.40
N LEU A 84 -16.28 0.89 -19.02
CA LEU A 84 -16.01 0.56 -20.41
C LEU A 84 -16.70 1.61 -21.30
N GLY A 85 -15.97 2.67 -21.64
CA GLY A 85 -16.40 3.62 -22.66
C GLY A 85 -16.34 2.95 -24.03
N LEU A 86 -17.50 2.51 -24.55
CA LEU A 86 -17.57 2.02 -25.92
C LEU A 86 -17.50 3.21 -26.89
N PRO A 87 -16.58 3.22 -27.86
CA PRO A 87 -16.59 4.20 -28.93
C PRO A 87 -17.94 4.23 -29.66
N GLU A 88 -18.42 5.40 -30.06
CA GLU A 88 -19.74 5.55 -30.70
C GLU A 88 -19.92 4.65 -31.94
N GLU A 89 -18.84 4.38 -32.66
CA GLU A 89 -18.85 3.49 -33.83
C GLU A 89 -19.23 2.05 -33.45
N THR A 90 -18.69 1.56 -32.33
CA THR A 90 -18.97 0.22 -31.79
C THR A 90 -20.39 0.13 -31.26
N GLN A 91 -20.90 1.21 -30.66
CA GLN A 91 -22.28 1.29 -30.17
C GLN A 91 -23.30 1.24 -31.34
N LYS A 92 -23.04 1.96 -32.44
CA LYS A 92 -23.86 1.91 -33.65
C LYS A 92 -23.80 0.54 -34.32
N GLY A 93 -22.65 -0.13 -34.29
CA GLY A 93 -22.49 -1.52 -34.75
C GLY A 93 -23.34 -2.50 -33.93
N LEU A 94 -23.24 -2.43 -32.60
CA LEU A 94 -24.02 -3.28 -31.69
C LEU A 94 -25.53 -3.07 -31.83
N LEU A 95 -25.99 -1.82 -31.94
CA LEU A 95 -27.41 -1.51 -32.16
C LEU A 95 -27.94 -2.09 -33.48
N LYS A 96 -27.13 -2.13 -34.53
CA LYS A 96 -27.50 -2.77 -35.80
C LYS A 96 -27.62 -4.29 -35.66
N LEU A 97 -26.74 -4.90 -34.86
CA LEU A 97 -26.74 -6.34 -34.61
C LEU A 97 -27.93 -6.78 -33.73
N VAL A 98 -28.28 -5.99 -32.71
CA VAL A 98 -29.45 -6.23 -31.84
C VAL A 98 -30.76 -6.12 -32.62
N ASN A 99 -30.87 -5.15 -33.53
CA ASN A 99 -32.07 -4.98 -34.37
C ASN A 99 -32.21 -6.03 -35.47
N ALA A 100 -31.16 -6.80 -35.79
CA ALA A 100 -31.19 -7.81 -36.83
C ALA A 100 -31.78 -9.17 -36.38
N GLY A 101 -32.01 -9.37 -35.08
CA GLY A 101 -32.70 -10.54 -34.50
C GLY A 101 -31.91 -11.85 -34.52
N VAL A 102 -31.27 -12.21 -35.63
CA VAL A 102 -30.33 -13.35 -35.75
C VAL A 102 -29.12 -12.87 -36.55
N VAL A 103 -27.96 -12.83 -35.87
CA VAL A 103 -26.69 -12.44 -36.49
C VAL A 103 -25.83 -13.68 -36.64
N ASP A 104 -25.50 -14.01 -37.88
CA ASP A 104 -24.47 -15.01 -38.18
C ASP A 104 -23.08 -14.37 -38.03
N LEU A 105 -22.34 -14.80 -37.01
CA LEU A 105 -21.01 -14.30 -36.68
C LEU A 105 -19.88 -15.10 -37.35
N THR A 106 -20.21 -16.12 -38.15
CA THR A 106 -19.21 -17.03 -38.75
C THR A 106 -18.39 -16.40 -39.88
N GLY A 107 -18.83 -15.27 -40.45
CA GLY A 107 -18.12 -14.52 -41.50
C GLY A 107 -17.56 -13.17 -41.07
N ALA A 108 -17.75 -12.76 -39.80
CA ALA A 108 -17.28 -11.47 -39.32
C ALA A 108 -15.79 -11.57 -38.96
N GLU A 109 -14.91 -11.19 -39.88
CA GLU A 109 -13.54 -10.79 -39.55
C GLU A 109 -13.59 -9.55 -38.64
N MET A 110 -13.93 -9.74 -37.36
CA MET A 110 -13.65 -8.76 -36.32
C MET A 110 -12.13 -8.71 -36.17
N ARG A 111 -11.49 -7.88 -36.99
CA ARG A 111 -10.14 -7.40 -36.69
C ARG A 111 -10.24 -6.59 -35.42
N VAL A 112 -10.02 -7.27 -34.30
CA VAL A 112 -9.76 -6.64 -33.01
C VAL A 112 -8.54 -5.76 -33.23
N LYS A 113 -8.74 -4.46 -33.40
CA LYS A 113 -7.66 -3.49 -33.22
C LYS A 113 -7.40 -3.46 -31.72
N ASP A 114 -6.14 -3.64 -31.35
CA ASP A 114 -5.69 -3.64 -29.97
C ASP A 114 -6.29 -2.45 -29.21
N ALA A 115 -6.95 -2.72 -28.09
CA ALA A 115 -7.56 -1.69 -27.27
C ALA A 115 -6.44 -0.83 -26.66
N GLU A 116 -6.43 0.47 -26.97
CA GLU A 116 -5.53 1.41 -26.30
C GLU A 116 -6.10 1.72 -24.92
N PHE A 117 -5.35 1.34 -23.89
CA PHE A 117 -5.66 1.64 -22.50
C PHE A 117 -5.27 3.09 -22.19
N ILE A 118 -6.22 3.90 -21.76
CA ILE A 118 -5.96 5.25 -21.25
C ILE A 118 -6.06 5.19 -19.73
N ASP A 119 -4.93 5.40 -19.05
CA ASP A 119 -4.91 5.58 -17.59
C ASP A 119 -5.55 6.92 -17.25
N ILE A 120 -6.72 6.86 -16.60
CA ILE A 120 -7.39 8.05 -16.09
C ILE A 120 -6.75 8.38 -14.73
N THR A 121 -6.01 9.48 -14.66
CA THR A 121 -5.49 9.97 -13.38
C THR A 121 -6.57 10.76 -12.64
N PRO A 122 -6.53 10.87 -11.30
CA PRO A 122 -7.61 11.45 -10.48
C PRO A 122 -7.92 12.93 -10.73
N ALA A 123 -7.24 13.60 -11.66
CA ALA A 123 -7.42 15.02 -11.97
C ALA A 123 -8.58 15.31 -12.94
N ASP A 124 -9.14 14.30 -13.59
CA ASP A 124 -10.13 14.47 -14.67
C ASP A 124 -11.59 14.22 -14.22
N GLN A 125 -11.85 14.05 -12.93
CA GLN A 125 -13.21 13.97 -12.38
C GLN A 125 -13.61 15.31 -11.75
N GLY A 126 -13.95 16.28 -12.60
CA GLY A 126 -14.64 17.51 -12.22
C GLY A 126 -16.15 17.37 -12.26
#